data_AF-A0A5E3WXX4-F1
#
_entry.id   AF-A0A5E3WXX4-F1
#
_cell.length_a   1.000
_cell.length_b   1.000
_cell.length_c   1.000
_cell.angle_alpha   90.00
_cell.angle_beta   90.00
_cell.angle_gamma   90.00
#
_symmetry.space_group_name_H-M   'P 1'
#
loop_
_entity.id
_entity.type
_entity.pdbx_description
1 polymer ?
#
loop_
_entity_poly.entity_id
_entity_poly.type
_entity_poly.pdbx_seq_one_letter_code
_entity_poly.pdbx_strand_id
1 'polypeptide(L)'
;MASILAVARQALRPVCRRQLAVASSSLLAHRSLHASPISLKKKKNAAQESEFDDFAFEDDELISISAEEPSAKGKQVKANQRGSLTPEQREARFNELFDFVKTHIGRQPTADDPKQVRTSAWTHLIQLATTEEQLKRVADAFADWTTVGREFRAEQALLFVQRCNQLKCPTLAVDVFSNRPYYRFDLKSIEAARELLHSVHKDSLFKESVLVSTLYTLYNLPPLAKDLVSCSMLLSQCLAVDTPEARVIAGALLPAFKQSIESSPPLSLPTDSAARSQRETRHLSWLRQAAGSIEGRLRARGEDTTWLRKWRVASGHLSSRTQEHFEHEQPRQHVAHT
;
A
#
# COMPACT_ATOMS: atom_id res chain seq x y z
N MET A 1 -11.17 -48.22 -20.31
CA MET A 1 -12.22 -47.19 -20.11
C MET A 1 -11.52 -45.84 -20.03
N ALA A 2 -11.00 -45.28 -21.12
CA ALA A 2 -11.68 -44.51 -22.18
C ALA A 2 -12.33 -43.19 -21.68
N SER A 3 -11.59 -42.08 -21.90
CA SER A 3 -11.99 -40.67 -22.17
C SER A 3 -13.06 -40.00 -21.27
N ILE A 4 -12.94 -38.71 -20.91
CA ILE A 4 -13.04 -37.55 -21.82
C ILE A 4 -12.46 -36.31 -21.10
N LEU A 5 -11.48 -35.67 -21.74
CA LEU A 5 -11.06 -34.29 -21.51
C LEU A 5 -12.00 -33.36 -22.29
N ALA A 6 -12.53 -32.31 -21.65
CA ALA A 6 -13.22 -31.23 -22.34
C ALA A 6 -12.55 -29.89 -22.05
N VAL A 7 -11.65 -29.52 -22.96
CA VAL A 7 -11.01 -28.21 -23.08
C VAL A 7 -12.02 -27.26 -23.72
N ALA A 8 -12.47 -26.25 -22.96
CA ALA A 8 -13.29 -25.17 -23.50
C ALA A 8 -12.41 -24.13 -24.22
N ARG A 9 -12.39 -24.22 -25.56
CA ARG A 9 -11.88 -23.19 -26.46
C ARG A 9 -12.90 -22.04 -26.52
N GLN A 10 -12.59 -20.89 -25.92
CA GLN A 10 -13.31 -19.65 -26.20
C GLN A 10 -12.74 -18.96 -27.43
N ALA A 11 -13.63 -18.76 -28.41
CA ALA A 11 -13.37 -18.17 -29.70
C ALA A 11 -13.06 -16.68 -29.59
N LEU A 12 -11.97 -16.28 -30.26
CA LEU A 12 -11.61 -14.91 -30.55
C LEU A 12 -12.66 -14.29 -31.48
N ARG A 13 -13.39 -13.27 -31.01
CA ARG A 13 -14.20 -12.40 -31.87
C ARG A 13 -13.34 -11.22 -32.34
N PRO A 14 -13.29 -10.90 -33.64
CA PRO A 14 -12.61 -9.72 -34.14
C PRO A 14 -13.46 -8.47 -33.85
N VAL A 15 -12.91 -7.54 -33.06
CA VAL A 15 -13.50 -6.22 -32.83
C VAL A 15 -13.09 -5.30 -33.98
N CYS A 16 -14.04 -4.97 -34.86
CA CYS A 16 -13.90 -3.91 -35.85
C CYS A 16 -13.68 -2.56 -35.16
N ARG A 17 -12.46 -2.02 -35.23
CA ARG A 17 -12.16 -0.62 -34.91
C ARG A 17 -12.72 0.28 -36.03
N ARG A 18 -13.80 1.01 -35.75
CA ARG A 18 -14.15 2.23 -36.50
C ARG A 18 -13.35 3.38 -35.91
N GLN A 19 -12.33 3.83 -36.65
CA GLN A 19 -11.65 5.10 -36.38
C GLN A 19 -12.53 6.23 -36.92
N LEU A 20 -13.05 7.09 -36.03
CA LEU A 20 -13.58 8.39 -36.41
C LEU A 20 -12.48 9.41 -36.11
N ALA A 21 -11.86 9.90 -37.18
CA ALA A 21 -10.99 11.07 -37.13
C ALA A 21 -11.87 12.31 -37.05
N VAL A 22 -11.81 13.03 -35.91
CA VAL A 22 -12.34 14.38 -35.79
C VAL A 22 -11.14 15.31 -35.63
N ALA A 23 -10.89 16.07 -36.69
CA ALA A 23 -9.97 17.19 -36.66
C ALA A 23 -10.68 18.38 -36.00
N SER A 24 -10.14 18.86 -34.89
CA SER A 24 -10.54 20.13 -34.29
C SER A 24 -9.29 20.97 -34.06
N SER A 25 -9.05 21.89 -34.99
CA SER A 25 -8.11 22.99 -34.90
C SER A 25 -8.66 24.03 -33.91
N SER A 26 -7.98 24.19 -32.77
CA SER A 26 -8.23 25.26 -31.81
C SER A 26 -7.00 26.17 -31.73
N LEU A 27 -7.08 27.33 -32.37
CA LEU A 27 -6.18 28.45 -32.17
C LEU A 27 -6.73 29.30 -31.02
N LEU A 28 -6.06 29.28 -29.86
CA LEU A 28 -6.33 30.24 -28.79
C LEU A 28 -5.04 30.81 -28.19
N ALA A 29 -4.85 32.09 -28.53
CA ALA A 29 -4.16 33.17 -27.84
C ALA A 29 -3.33 32.84 -26.58
N HIS A 30 -2.01 32.99 -26.73
CA HIS A 30 -1.09 33.17 -25.61
C HIS A 30 -1.40 34.49 -24.87
N ARG A 31 -1.84 34.37 -23.61
CA ARG A 31 -1.81 35.48 -22.65
C ARG A 31 -0.44 35.51 -21.99
N SER A 32 0.23 36.67 -22.07
CA SER A 32 1.49 36.95 -21.39
C SER A 32 1.27 37.03 -19.88
N LEU A 33 1.85 36.08 -19.13
CA LEU A 33 1.91 36.13 -17.68
C LEU A 33 3.08 37.03 -17.26
N HIS A 34 2.77 38.08 -16.51
CA HIS A 34 3.76 38.91 -15.83
C HIS A 34 4.38 38.11 -14.68
N ALA A 35 5.67 37.81 -14.78
CA ALA A 35 6.46 37.21 -13.72
C ALA A 35 6.86 38.30 -12.71
N SER A 36 6.36 38.21 -11.47
CA SER A 36 6.88 38.97 -10.34
C SER A 36 8.01 38.18 -9.66
N PRO A 37 9.09 38.85 -9.19
CA PRO A 37 10.28 38.20 -8.65
C PRO A 37 10.01 37.52 -7.31
N ILE A 38 10.41 36.25 -7.20
CA ILE A 38 10.34 35.44 -5.99
C ILE A 38 11.54 35.77 -5.08
N SER A 39 11.25 36.30 -3.90
CA SER A 39 12.21 36.58 -2.83
C SER A 39 12.69 35.27 -2.19
N LEU A 40 13.91 34.84 -2.54
CA LEU A 40 14.57 33.69 -1.91
C LEU A 40 15.02 34.04 -0.48
N LYS A 41 14.25 33.61 0.54
CA LYS A 41 14.74 33.55 1.92
C LYS A 41 15.45 32.22 2.18
N LYS A 42 16.76 32.33 2.41
CA LYS A 42 17.70 31.28 2.79
C LYS A 42 17.35 30.72 4.17
N LYS A 43 16.81 29.49 4.24
CA LYS A 43 16.60 28.77 5.51
C LYS A 43 17.82 27.88 5.79
N LYS A 44 18.39 28.07 6.98
CA LYS A 44 19.58 27.37 7.51
C LYS A 44 19.11 26.06 8.14
N ASN A 45 19.79 24.96 7.79
CA ASN A 45 19.54 23.61 8.31
C ASN A 45 19.82 23.53 9.81
N ALA A 46 18.90 22.91 10.54
CA ALA A 46 19.13 22.31 11.85
C ALA A 46 18.49 20.91 11.84
N ALA A 47 19.28 19.94 12.30
CA ALA A 47 18.96 18.51 12.34
C ALA A 47 17.70 18.23 13.17
N GLN A 48 16.89 17.28 12.71
CA GLN A 48 15.73 16.79 13.42
C GLN A 48 15.76 15.26 13.42
N GLU A 49 16.00 14.68 14.59
CA GLU A 49 15.73 13.28 14.90
C GLU A 49 14.25 13.12 15.32
N SER A 50 13.68 11.93 15.07
CA SER A 50 12.29 11.46 15.32
C SER A 50 11.25 11.68 14.21
N GLU A 51 11.40 10.91 13.12
CA GLU A 51 10.55 10.93 11.92
C GLU A 51 9.39 9.90 12.00
N PHE A 52 8.49 10.01 12.99
CA PHE A 52 7.16 9.36 12.90
C PHE A 52 6.02 10.06 13.67
N ASP A 53 6.24 11.25 14.24
CA ASP A 53 5.19 12.01 14.96
C ASP A 53 5.13 13.50 14.54
N ASP A 54 5.60 13.84 13.33
CA ASP A 54 5.71 15.23 12.86
C ASP A 54 4.91 15.52 11.58
N PHE A 55 3.70 14.96 11.46
CA PHE A 55 2.68 15.62 10.66
C PHE A 55 2.06 16.72 11.52
N ALA A 56 2.67 17.89 11.43
CA ALA A 56 2.17 19.12 12.02
C ALA A 56 0.70 19.31 11.64
N PHE A 57 -0.17 19.21 12.64
CA PHE A 57 -1.49 19.79 12.58
C PHE A 57 -1.28 21.30 12.46
N GLU A 58 -1.35 21.84 11.24
CA GLU A 58 -1.82 23.21 11.11
C GLU A 58 -3.29 23.14 11.54
N ASP A 59 -3.55 23.57 12.77
CA ASP A 59 -4.89 23.88 13.26
C ASP A 59 -5.45 24.99 12.36
N ASP A 60 -5.92 24.59 11.18
CA ASP A 60 -6.67 25.43 10.28
C ASP A 60 -8.02 25.64 10.97
N GLU A 61 -8.21 26.86 11.49
CA GLU A 61 -9.31 27.38 12.30
C GLU A 61 -10.70 27.13 11.66
N LEU A 62 -11.18 25.89 11.64
CA LEU A 62 -12.47 25.53 11.03
C LEU A 62 -13.65 25.54 12.01
N ILE A 63 -13.45 26.08 13.21
CA ILE A 63 -14.53 26.35 14.16
C ILE A 63 -14.32 27.75 14.78
N SER A 64 -14.50 28.81 13.98
CA SER A 64 -14.66 30.17 14.52
C SER A 64 -16.03 30.27 15.20
N ILE A 65 -16.09 30.01 16.50
CA ILE A 65 -17.21 30.43 17.34
C ILE A 65 -16.97 31.90 17.65
N SER A 66 -17.78 32.76 17.04
CA SER A 66 -17.73 34.21 17.26
C SER A 66 -18.27 34.52 18.65
N ALA A 67 -17.39 34.91 19.56
CA ALA A 67 -17.76 35.56 20.83
C ALA A 67 -16.95 36.84 20.97
N GLU A 68 -17.66 37.92 21.28
CA GLU A 68 -17.26 39.31 21.20
C GLU A 68 -16.01 39.67 22.03
N GLU A 69 -15.25 40.60 21.44
CA GLU A 69 -14.17 41.37 22.05
C GLU A 69 -14.66 42.25 23.22
N PRO A 70 -13.80 42.67 24.18
CA PRO A 70 -12.67 43.52 23.82
C PRO A 70 -11.37 43.41 24.64
N SER A 71 -10.34 43.98 24.02
CA SER A 71 -9.31 44.85 24.62
C SER A 71 -7.89 44.30 24.63
N ALA A 72 -7.10 44.97 23.78
CA ALA A 72 -5.67 44.93 23.58
C ALA A 72 -4.81 44.86 24.86
N LYS A 73 -3.90 43.90 24.87
CA LYS A 73 -2.51 44.06 25.33
C LYS A 73 -1.67 42.88 24.83
N GLY A 74 -0.58 43.20 24.12
CA GLY A 74 0.29 42.25 23.45
C GLY A 74 0.76 41.13 24.37
N LYS A 75 0.33 39.90 24.06
CA LYS A 75 0.86 38.67 24.64
C LYS A 75 1.89 38.11 23.68
N GLN A 76 3.11 37.96 24.20
CA GLN A 76 4.15 37.13 23.59
C GLN A 76 3.55 35.74 23.30
N VAL A 77 3.57 35.35 22.03
CA VAL A 77 3.20 34.02 21.57
C VAL A 77 4.19 33.05 22.20
N LYS A 78 3.77 32.42 23.30
CA LYS A 78 4.48 31.27 23.86
C LYS A 78 4.49 30.21 22.77
N ALA A 79 5.68 29.75 22.39
CA ALA A 79 5.84 28.62 21.49
C ALA A 79 4.96 27.46 22.01
N ASN A 80 3.93 27.11 21.24
CA ASN A 80 3.02 26.02 21.54
C ASN A 80 3.86 24.76 21.74
N GLN A 81 3.96 24.31 22.99
CA GLN A 81 4.44 22.98 23.28
C GLN A 81 3.47 22.02 22.59
N ARG A 82 3.94 21.40 21.51
CA ARG A 82 3.25 20.31 20.82
C ARG A 82 3.20 19.11 21.75
N GLY A 83 2.29 19.15 22.73
CA GLY A 83 2.01 18.04 23.60
C GLY A 83 1.35 16.94 22.77
N SER A 84 1.92 15.74 22.78
CA SER A 84 1.24 14.55 22.28
C SER A 84 -0.13 14.44 22.97
N LEU A 85 -1.20 14.30 22.18
CA LEU A 85 -2.56 14.21 22.71
C LEU A 85 -2.67 13.00 23.65
N THR A 86 -3.30 13.20 24.80
CA THR A 86 -3.62 12.08 25.70
C THR A 86 -4.57 11.11 24.99
N PRO A 87 -4.59 9.81 25.34
CA PRO A 87 -5.47 8.84 24.69
C PRO A 87 -6.95 9.24 24.77
N GLU A 88 -7.38 9.79 25.91
CA GLU A 88 -8.74 10.28 26.12
C GLU A 88 -9.06 11.49 25.23
N GLN A 89 -8.13 12.44 25.09
CA GLN A 89 -8.31 13.59 24.18
C GLN A 89 -8.37 13.14 22.73
N ARG A 90 -7.57 12.14 22.34
CA ARG A 90 -7.60 11.57 20.99
C ARG A 90 -8.94 10.90 20.70
N GLU A 91 -9.51 10.17 21.67
CA GLU A 91 -10.83 9.56 21.53
C GLU A 91 -11.94 10.61 21.46
N ALA A 92 -11.91 11.64 22.31
CA ALA A 92 -12.88 12.73 22.26
C ALA A 92 -12.86 13.43 20.88
N ARG A 93 -11.66 13.76 20.38
CA ARG A 93 -11.48 14.34 19.03
C ARG A 93 -11.95 13.41 17.92
N PHE A 94 -11.71 12.11 18.06
CA PHE A 94 -12.20 11.12 17.10
C PHE A 94 -13.73 11.12 17.05
N ASN A 95 -14.40 11.04 18.21
CA ASN A 95 -15.85 11.00 18.29
C ASN A 95 -16.48 12.30 17.76
N GLU A 96 -15.95 13.46 18.16
CA GLU A 96 -16.41 14.76 17.66
C GLU A 96 -16.30 14.86 16.13
N LEU A 97 -15.13 14.51 15.58
CA LEU A 97 -14.92 14.54 14.13
C LEU A 97 -15.78 13.52 13.41
N PHE A 98 -15.98 12.34 13.99
CA PHE A 98 -16.78 11.27 13.39
C PHE A 98 -18.25 11.67 13.36
N ASP A 99 -18.78 12.25 14.44
CA ASP A 99 -20.15 12.74 14.51
C ASP A 99 -20.38 13.88 13.52
N PHE A 100 -19.41 14.80 13.40
CA PHE A 100 -19.43 15.82 12.35
C PHE A 100 -19.48 15.21 10.95
N VAL A 101 -18.62 14.24 10.65
CA VAL A 101 -18.62 13.58 9.33
C VAL A 101 -19.94 12.87 9.07
N LYS A 102 -20.42 12.07 10.04
CA LYS A 102 -21.64 11.27 9.90
C LYS A 102 -22.90 12.12 9.69
N THR A 103 -23.00 13.27 10.35
CA THR A 103 -24.16 14.17 10.22
C THR A 103 -24.20 14.93 8.89
N HIS A 104 -23.05 15.07 8.22
CA HIS A 104 -22.88 15.89 7.01
C HIS A 104 -22.61 15.08 5.72
N ILE A 105 -22.61 13.75 5.77
CA ILE A 105 -22.46 12.87 4.59
C ILE A 105 -23.77 12.15 4.25
N GLY A 106 -23.82 11.50 3.08
CA GLY A 106 -24.97 10.76 2.59
C GLY A 106 -25.89 11.60 1.70
N ARG A 107 -26.93 10.94 1.15
CA ARG A 107 -27.88 11.57 0.22
C ARG A 107 -28.76 12.63 0.88
N GLN A 108 -29.03 12.46 2.17
CA GLN A 108 -29.80 13.38 3.00
C GLN A 108 -29.00 13.62 4.28
N PRO A 109 -28.12 14.63 4.30
CA PRO A 109 -27.43 15.04 5.51
C PRO A 109 -28.42 15.31 6.64
N THR A 110 -28.08 14.91 7.86
CA THR A 110 -28.92 15.18 9.03
C THR A 110 -28.81 16.62 9.47
N ALA A 111 -27.63 17.23 9.30
CA ALA A 111 -27.42 18.64 9.56
C ALA A 111 -27.91 19.50 8.38
N ASP A 112 -28.63 20.58 8.68
CA ASP A 112 -29.10 21.57 7.70
C ASP A 112 -28.03 22.66 7.42
N ASP A 113 -26.85 22.53 8.04
CA ASP A 113 -25.77 23.50 7.89
C ASP A 113 -25.09 23.39 6.52
N PRO A 114 -24.66 24.51 5.91
CA PRO A 114 -23.93 24.50 4.64
C PRO A 114 -22.49 23.97 4.75
N LYS A 115 -22.09 23.44 5.92
CA LYS A 115 -20.72 22.99 6.18
C LYS A 115 -20.43 21.71 5.40
N GLN A 116 -19.39 21.76 4.59
CA GLN A 116 -18.99 20.65 3.75
C GLN A 116 -17.84 19.86 4.39
N VAL A 117 -18.00 18.55 4.56
CA VAL A 117 -16.89 17.68 4.99
C VAL A 117 -15.78 17.71 3.94
N ARG A 118 -14.55 18.04 4.36
CA ARG A 118 -13.36 18.04 3.50
C ARG A 118 -12.75 16.64 3.41
N THR A 119 -12.04 16.34 2.32
CA THR A 119 -11.34 15.06 2.14
C THR A 119 -10.31 14.80 3.25
N SER A 120 -9.69 15.85 3.81
CA SER A 120 -8.75 15.75 4.94
C SER A 120 -9.37 15.18 6.20
N ALA A 121 -10.68 15.39 6.44
CA ALA A 121 -11.37 14.84 7.61
C ALA A 121 -11.23 13.31 7.71
N TRP A 122 -11.29 12.62 6.56
CA TRP A 122 -11.08 11.17 6.49
C TRP A 122 -9.66 10.75 6.84
N THR A 123 -8.66 11.51 6.41
CA THR A 123 -7.26 11.30 6.78
C THR A 123 -7.10 11.39 8.30
N HIS A 124 -7.68 12.43 8.91
CA HIS A 124 -7.65 12.62 10.36
C HIS A 124 -8.43 11.52 11.10
N LEU A 125 -9.61 11.11 10.64
CA LEU A 125 -10.37 10.02 11.25
C LEU A 125 -9.58 8.71 11.29
N ILE A 126 -8.94 8.35 10.17
CA ILE A 126 -8.13 7.13 10.09
C ILE A 126 -6.93 7.23 11.05
N GLN A 127 -6.27 8.39 11.15
CA GLN A 127 -5.13 8.59 12.05
C GLN A 127 -5.53 8.60 13.53
N LEU A 128 -6.70 9.16 13.86
CA LEU A 128 -7.20 9.28 15.22
C LEU A 128 -7.71 7.95 15.77
N ALA A 129 -8.26 7.07 14.92
CA ALA A 129 -8.82 5.78 15.33
C ALA A 129 -7.79 4.91 16.07
N THR A 130 -7.98 4.64 17.37
CA THR A 130 -7.06 3.85 18.22
C THR A 130 -7.47 2.40 18.36
N THR A 131 -8.71 2.05 17.99
CA THR A 131 -9.24 0.69 18.10
C THR A 131 -9.75 0.18 16.74
N GLU A 132 -9.81 -1.14 16.59
CA GLU A 132 -10.39 -1.77 15.41
C GLU A 132 -11.85 -1.36 15.22
N GLU A 133 -12.62 -1.24 16.31
CA GLU A 133 -14.02 -0.83 16.25
C GLU A 133 -14.19 0.58 15.70
N GLN A 134 -13.35 1.52 16.12
CA GLN A 134 -13.36 2.89 15.59
C GLN A 134 -13.05 2.88 14.09
N LEU A 135 -12.06 2.09 13.67
CA LEU A 135 -11.70 1.99 12.26
C LEU A 135 -12.80 1.32 11.41
N LYS A 136 -13.51 0.35 11.98
CA LYS A 136 -14.70 -0.26 11.37
C LYS A 136 -15.84 0.74 11.21
N ARG A 137 -16.11 1.57 12.23
CA ARG A 137 -17.10 2.67 12.12
C ARG A 137 -16.75 3.65 11.01
N VAL A 138 -15.46 3.99 10.86
CA VAL A 138 -14.98 4.83 9.75
C VAL A 138 -15.22 4.15 8.42
N ALA A 139 -14.94 2.84 8.30
CA ALA A 139 -15.14 2.09 7.07
C ALA A 139 -16.63 2.02 6.68
N ASP A 140 -17.52 1.78 7.63
CA ASP A 140 -18.97 1.73 7.39
C ASP A 140 -19.51 3.05 6.82
N ALA A 141 -18.87 4.19 7.11
CA ALA A 141 -19.24 5.51 6.60
C ALA A 141 -18.70 5.81 5.17
N PHE A 142 -17.83 4.97 4.59
CA PHE A 142 -17.25 5.21 3.26
C PHE A 142 -18.30 5.21 2.13
N ALA A 143 -19.31 4.34 2.23
CA ALA A 143 -20.36 4.24 1.24
C ALA A 143 -21.13 5.56 1.11
N ASP A 144 -21.46 6.18 2.24
CA ASP A 144 -22.21 7.43 2.30
C ASP A 144 -21.43 8.59 1.66
N TRP A 145 -20.11 8.66 1.88
CA TRP A 145 -19.25 9.63 1.20
C TRP A 145 -19.31 9.53 -0.32
N THR A 146 -19.22 8.32 -0.84
CA THR A 146 -19.21 8.08 -2.28
C THR A 146 -20.58 8.22 -2.94
N THR A 147 -21.67 8.05 -2.17
CA THR A 147 -23.03 8.26 -2.70
C THR A 147 -23.30 9.69 -3.17
N VAL A 148 -22.56 10.67 -2.64
CA VAL A 148 -22.63 12.09 -3.02
C VAL A 148 -21.74 12.38 -4.25
N GLY A 149 -21.16 11.35 -4.88
CA GLY A 149 -20.28 11.50 -6.04
C GLY A 149 -18.86 11.92 -5.69
N ARG A 150 -18.47 11.84 -4.42
CA ARG A 150 -17.09 12.11 -4.00
C ARG A 150 -16.26 10.83 -4.02
N GLU A 151 -14.97 10.99 -4.22
CA GLU A 151 -14.05 9.88 -4.29
C GLU A 151 -12.96 9.97 -3.21
N PHE A 152 -12.45 8.80 -2.83
CA PHE A 152 -11.26 8.69 -2.01
C PHE A 152 -10.00 8.75 -2.87
N ARG A 153 -8.96 9.40 -2.32
CA ARG A 153 -7.63 9.44 -2.91
C ARG A 153 -6.88 8.14 -2.62
N ALA A 154 -5.94 7.79 -3.48
CA ALA A 154 -5.11 6.59 -3.32
C ALA A 154 -4.31 6.59 -2.01
N GLU A 155 -3.88 7.75 -1.54
CA GLU A 155 -3.20 7.96 -0.26
C GLU A 155 -4.06 7.54 0.94
N GLN A 156 -5.38 7.73 0.86
CA GLN A 156 -6.30 7.39 1.94
C GLN A 156 -6.46 5.87 2.06
N ALA A 157 -6.48 5.15 0.94
CA ALA A 157 -6.46 3.68 0.93
C ALA A 157 -5.16 3.14 1.55
N LEU A 158 -4.01 3.72 1.21
CA LEU A 158 -2.73 3.37 1.82
C LEU A 158 -2.74 3.63 3.34
N LEU A 159 -3.20 4.81 3.76
CA LEU A 159 -3.26 5.19 5.16
C LEU A 159 -4.19 4.27 5.96
N PHE A 160 -5.33 3.88 5.39
CA PHE A 160 -6.26 2.92 5.99
C PHE A 160 -5.59 1.57 6.21
N VAL A 161 -4.92 1.02 5.19
CA VAL A 161 -4.17 -0.25 5.31
C VAL A 161 -3.07 -0.15 6.38
N GLN A 162 -2.31 0.96 6.37
CA GLN A 162 -1.27 1.20 7.37
C GLN A 162 -1.84 1.25 8.78
N ARG A 163 -3.01 1.89 8.97
CA ARG A 163 -3.68 1.93 10.27
C ARG A 163 -4.15 0.56 10.71
N CYS A 164 -4.77 -0.22 9.83
CA CYS A 164 -5.13 -1.62 10.12
C CYS A 164 -3.91 -2.43 10.56
N ASN A 165 -2.76 -2.26 9.90
CA ASN A 165 -1.52 -2.93 10.27
C ASN A 165 -0.99 -2.48 11.65
N GLN A 166 -1.04 -1.17 11.94
CA GLN A 166 -0.66 -0.64 13.26
C GLN A 166 -1.53 -1.19 14.40
N LEU A 167 -2.84 -1.32 14.15
CA LEU A 167 -3.81 -1.87 15.09
C LEU A 167 -3.89 -3.41 15.09
N LYS A 168 -3.06 -4.08 14.27
CA LYS A 168 -3.01 -5.54 14.12
C LYS A 168 -4.35 -6.17 13.69
N CYS A 169 -5.10 -5.46 12.86
CA CYS A 169 -6.37 -5.94 12.27
C CYS A 169 -6.34 -5.92 10.73
N PRO A 170 -5.39 -6.61 10.07
CA PRO A 170 -5.29 -6.60 8.60
C PRO A 170 -6.51 -7.24 7.90
N THR A 171 -7.22 -8.15 8.57
CA THR A 171 -8.46 -8.78 8.08
C THR A 171 -9.54 -7.75 7.79
N LEU A 172 -9.69 -6.70 8.61
CA LEU A 172 -10.63 -5.62 8.36
C LEU A 172 -10.36 -4.93 7.01
N ALA A 173 -9.09 -4.70 6.67
CA ALA A 173 -8.75 -4.13 5.37
C ALA A 173 -9.09 -5.10 4.22
N VAL A 174 -8.80 -6.40 4.38
CA VAL A 174 -9.17 -7.41 3.39
C VAL A 174 -10.68 -7.44 3.17
N ASP A 175 -11.49 -7.41 4.23
CA ASP A 175 -12.95 -7.39 4.14
C ASP A 175 -13.46 -6.15 3.41
N VAL A 176 -12.91 -4.98 3.76
CA VAL A 176 -13.29 -3.70 3.15
C VAL A 176 -13.03 -3.70 1.64
N PHE A 177 -11.84 -4.12 1.22
CA PHE A 177 -11.48 -4.13 -0.20
C PHE A 177 -12.06 -5.33 -0.97
N SER A 178 -12.41 -6.43 -0.30
CA SER A 178 -13.09 -7.55 -0.94
C SER A 178 -14.56 -7.24 -1.20
N ASN A 179 -15.21 -6.46 -0.32
CA ASN A 179 -16.62 -6.09 -0.45
C ASN A 179 -16.82 -4.68 -1.05
N ARG A 180 -16.31 -4.50 -2.27
CA ARG A 180 -16.40 -3.23 -3.02
C ARG A 180 -17.82 -2.66 -3.15
N PRO A 181 -18.89 -3.44 -3.43
CA PRO A 181 -20.24 -2.87 -3.56
C PRO A 181 -20.77 -2.24 -2.28
N TYR A 182 -20.39 -2.78 -1.12
CA TYR A 182 -20.79 -2.27 0.19
C TYR A 182 -19.99 -1.03 0.56
N TYR A 183 -18.65 -1.11 0.62
CA TYR A 183 -17.82 -0.01 1.12
C TYR A 183 -17.55 1.09 0.11
N ARG A 184 -17.56 0.78 -1.19
CA ARG A 184 -17.21 1.71 -2.29
C ARG A 184 -15.85 2.38 -2.10
N PHE A 185 -14.95 1.70 -1.40
CA PHE A 185 -13.59 2.16 -1.11
C PHE A 185 -12.61 1.40 -2.01
N ASP A 186 -11.93 2.12 -2.89
CA ASP A 186 -11.16 1.51 -3.98
C ASP A 186 -9.66 1.43 -3.66
N LEU A 187 -9.06 0.25 -3.88
CA LEU A 187 -7.62 0.01 -3.74
C LEU A 187 -6.88 0.45 -5.02
N LYS A 188 -6.72 1.76 -5.21
CA LYS A 188 -6.12 2.34 -6.44
C LYS A 188 -4.59 2.33 -6.47
N SER A 189 -3.91 2.11 -5.34
CA SER A 189 -2.44 2.15 -5.23
C SER A 189 -1.84 0.75 -5.10
N ILE A 190 -0.82 0.47 -5.91
CA ILE A 190 0.01 -0.74 -5.77
C ILE A 190 0.75 -0.77 -4.42
N GLU A 191 1.10 0.38 -3.86
CA GLU A 191 1.77 0.46 -2.55
C GLU A 191 0.83 0.01 -1.44
N ALA A 192 -0.44 0.44 -1.49
CA ALA A 192 -1.45 0.00 -0.54
C ALA A 192 -1.69 -1.52 -0.64
N ALA A 193 -1.71 -2.05 -1.86
CA ALA A 193 -1.85 -3.49 -2.10
C ALA A 193 -0.63 -4.30 -1.60
N ARG A 194 0.59 -3.78 -1.77
CA ARG A 194 1.82 -4.38 -1.23
C ARG A 194 1.85 -4.36 0.29
N GLU A 195 1.49 -3.23 0.92
CA GLU A 195 1.38 -3.13 2.38
C GLU A 195 0.33 -4.09 2.95
N LEU A 196 -0.83 -4.20 2.28
CA LEU A 196 -1.88 -5.13 2.68
C LEU A 196 -1.43 -6.59 2.55
N LEU A 197 -0.78 -6.94 1.43
CA LEU A 197 -0.25 -8.28 1.23
C LEU A 197 0.85 -8.62 2.24
N HIS A 198 1.72 -7.66 2.55
CA HIS A 198 2.77 -7.84 3.56
C HIS A 198 2.19 -8.04 4.97
N SER A 199 1.14 -7.30 5.36
CA SER A 199 0.53 -7.46 6.69
C SER A 199 -0.08 -8.85 6.88
N VAL A 200 -0.86 -9.33 5.89
CA VAL A 200 -1.42 -10.70 5.94
C VAL A 200 -0.36 -11.79 5.81
N HIS A 201 0.72 -11.53 5.06
CA HIS A 201 1.85 -12.44 4.94
C HIS A 201 2.61 -12.60 6.26
N LYS A 202 2.84 -11.50 6.97
CA LYS A 202 3.53 -11.48 8.27
C LYS A 202 2.80 -12.33 9.30
N ASP A 203 1.46 -12.27 9.31
CA ASP A 203 0.61 -13.03 10.23
C ASP A 203 0.31 -14.45 9.72
N SER A 204 0.94 -14.88 8.62
CA SER A 204 0.79 -16.20 7.99
C SER A 204 -0.65 -16.55 7.59
N LEU A 205 -1.47 -15.54 7.31
CA LEU A 205 -2.87 -15.65 6.92
C LEU A 205 -2.98 -16.05 5.43
N PHE A 206 -2.88 -17.35 5.14
CA PHE A 206 -2.77 -17.85 3.76
C PHE A 206 -3.99 -17.55 2.90
N LYS A 207 -5.20 -17.74 3.43
CA LYS A 207 -6.44 -17.51 2.68
C LYS A 207 -6.57 -16.04 2.31
N GLU A 208 -6.23 -15.16 3.23
CA GLU A 208 -6.24 -13.72 3.10
C GLU A 208 -5.19 -13.27 2.09
N SER A 209 -3.97 -13.82 2.10
CA SER A 209 -2.96 -13.55 1.07
C SER A 209 -3.44 -13.92 -0.33
N VAL A 210 -4.13 -15.06 -0.48
CA VAL A 210 -4.73 -15.46 -1.75
C VAL A 210 -5.86 -14.51 -2.13
N LEU A 211 -6.73 -14.10 -1.20
CA LEU A 211 -7.78 -13.10 -1.48
C LEU A 211 -7.16 -11.77 -1.93
N VAL A 212 -6.15 -11.25 -1.22
CA VAL A 212 -5.43 -10.04 -1.60
C VAL A 212 -4.83 -10.16 -3.01
N SER A 213 -4.34 -11.34 -3.39
CA SER A 213 -3.85 -11.57 -4.76
C SER A 213 -4.93 -11.34 -5.83
N THR A 214 -6.19 -11.68 -5.54
CA THR A 214 -7.31 -11.46 -6.46
C THR A 214 -7.71 -9.98 -6.56
N LEU A 215 -7.45 -9.19 -5.50
CA LEU A 215 -7.72 -7.76 -5.49
C LEU A 215 -6.89 -7.01 -6.54
N TYR A 216 -5.70 -7.52 -6.91
CA TYR A 216 -4.90 -6.94 -7.98
C TYR A 216 -5.68 -6.87 -9.30
N THR A 217 -6.35 -7.97 -9.67
CA THR A 217 -7.19 -8.01 -10.87
C THR A 217 -8.47 -7.20 -10.68
N LEU A 218 -9.12 -7.32 -9.52
CA LEU A 218 -10.38 -6.61 -9.23
C LEU A 218 -10.24 -5.08 -9.37
N TYR A 219 -9.11 -4.53 -8.93
CA TYR A 219 -8.83 -3.09 -8.95
C TYR A 219 -7.98 -2.63 -10.14
N ASN A 220 -7.76 -3.48 -11.15
CA ASN A 220 -6.93 -3.18 -12.31
C ASN A 220 -5.49 -2.75 -11.96
N LEU A 221 -4.95 -3.27 -10.86
CA LEU A 221 -3.54 -3.10 -10.51
C LEU A 221 -2.67 -3.96 -11.45
N PRO A 222 -1.36 -3.65 -11.57
CA PRO A 222 -0.45 -4.49 -12.33
C PRO A 222 -0.56 -5.96 -11.92
N PRO A 223 -0.62 -6.93 -12.85
CA PRO A 223 -0.75 -8.34 -12.50
C PRO A 223 0.29 -8.75 -11.45
N LEU A 224 -0.11 -9.51 -10.44
CA LEU A 224 0.77 -9.90 -9.33
C LEU A 224 2.06 -10.55 -9.82
N ALA A 225 1.99 -11.36 -10.88
CA ALA A 225 3.15 -11.98 -11.53
C ALA A 225 4.20 -10.99 -12.07
N LYS A 226 3.80 -9.75 -12.42
CA LYS A 226 4.72 -8.70 -12.88
C LYS A 226 5.29 -7.87 -11.73
N ASP A 227 4.67 -7.90 -10.55
CA ASP A 227 5.17 -7.24 -9.36
C ASP A 227 6.06 -8.18 -8.54
N LEU A 228 7.39 -8.06 -8.68
CA LEU A 228 8.35 -8.91 -7.99
C LEU A 228 8.14 -8.98 -6.48
N VAL A 229 7.80 -7.86 -5.84
CA VAL A 229 7.62 -7.80 -4.38
C VAL A 229 6.43 -8.67 -3.98
N SER A 230 5.25 -8.41 -4.56
CA SER A 230 4.03 -9.16 -4.25
C SER A 230 4.08 -10.62 -4.68
N CYS A 231 4.64 -10.89 -5.87
CA CYS A 231 4.87 -12.24 -6.35
C CYS A 231 5.74 -13.04 -5.39
N SER A 232 6.84 -12.45 -4.92
CA SER A 232 7.74 -13.12 -3.98
C SER A 232 7.09 -13.41 -2.63
N MET A 233 6.32 -12.47 -2.07
CA MET A 233 5.64 -12.67 -0.79
C MET A 233 4.63 -13.81 -0.88
N LEU A 234 3.73 -13.78 -1.86
CA LEU A 234 2.73 -14.83 -2.05
C LEU A 234 3.36 -16.18 -2.36
N LEU A 235 4.34 -16.23 -3.27
CA LEU A 235 5.06 -17.47 -3.60
C LEU A 235 5.77 -18.04 -2.38
N SER A 236 6.44 -17.20 -1.58
CA SER A 236 7.12 -17.64 -0.38
C SER A 236 6.16 -18.30 0.61
N GLN A 237 4.95 -17.75 0.76
CA GLN A 237 3.91 -18.30 1.63
C GLN A 237 3.33 -19.59 1.07
N CYS A 238 3.07 -19.67 -0.24
CA CYS A 238 2.61 -20.89 -0.90
C CYS A 238 3.64 -22.04 -0.77
N LEU A 239 4.94 -21.73 -0.78
CA LEU A 239 5.98 -22.73 -0.55
C LEU A 239 6.10 -23.12 0.93
N ALA A 240 5.66 -22.26 1.85
CA ALA A 240 5.66 -22.54 3.29
C ALA A 240 4.50 -23.43 3.71
N VAL A 241 3.33 -23.26 3.09
CA VAL A 241 2.10 -23.98 3.39
C VAL A 241 2.01 -25.22 2.51
N ASP A 242 1.93 -26.41 3.13
CA ASP A 242 1.87 -27.68 2.39
C ASP A 242 0.43 -28.14 2.09
N THR A 243 -0.37 -27.27 1.47
CA THR A 243 -1.73 -27.62 1.01
C THR A 243 -1.76 -27.82 -0.50
N PRO A 244 -2.68 -28.66 -1.04
CA PRO A 244 -2.77 -28.87 -2.48
C PRO A 244 -3.04 -27.56 -3.24
N GLU A 245 -3.85 -26.65 -2.68
CA GLU A 245 -4.12 -25.34 -3.29
C GLU A 245 -2.85 -24.48 -3.34
N ALA A 246 -2.08 -24.46 -2.25
CA ALA A 246 -0.82 -23.72 -2.19
C ALA A 246 0.19 -24.25 -3.21
N ARG A 247 0.27 -25.57 -3.41
CA ARG A 247 1.13 -26.19 -4.42
C ARG A 247 0.72 -25.80 -5.85
N VAL A 248 -0.58 -25.76 -6.14
CA VAL A 248 -1.09 -25.32 -7.46
C VAL A 248 -0.73 -23.85 -7.71
N ILE A 249 -0.95 -22.97 -6.73
CA ILE A 249 -0.61 -21.55 -6.84
C ILE A 249 0.91 -21.36 -6.98
N ALA A 250 1.72 -22.06 -6.18
CA ALA A 250 3.17 -22.03 -6.29
C ALA A 250 3.66 -22.50 -7.65
N GLY A 251 3.10 -23.59 -8.19
CA GLY A 251 3.43 -24.10 -9.52
C GLY A 251 3.13 -23.12 -10.65
N ALA A 252 2.07 -22.32 -10.51
CA ALA A 252 1.73 -21.26 -11.46
C ALA A 252 2.63 -20.00 -11.31
N LEU A 253 2.96 -19.61 -10.07
CA LEU A 253 3.74 -18.40 -9.80
C LEU A 253 5.24 -18.58 -9.99
N LEU A 254 5.80 -19.75 -9.72
CA LEU A 254 7.25 -19.97 -9.73
C LEU A 254 7.88 -19.70 -11.12
N PRO A 255 7.33 -20.17 -12.25
CA PRO A 255 7.88 -19.84 -13.57
C PRO A 255 7.83 -18.33 -13.87
N ALA A 256 6.74 -17.66 -13.53
CA ALA A 256 6.58 -16.23 -13.74
C ALA A 256 7.55 -15.41 -12.87
N PHE A 257 7.76 -15.85 -11.63
CA PHE A 257 8.75 -15.25 -10.72
C PHE A 257 10.17 -15.42 -11.27
N LYS A 258 10.54 -16.62 -11.73
CA LYS A 258 11.86 -16.88 -12.34
C LYS A 258 12.09 -15.99 -13.56
N GLN A 259 11.11 -15.93 -14.48
CA GLN A 259 11.18 -15.06 -15.66
C GLN A 259 11.33 -13.58 -15.29
N SER A 260 10.57 -13.12 -14.30
CA SER A 260 10.64 -11.72 -13.84
C SER A 260 12.02 -11.38 -13.27
N ILE A 261 12.59 -12.29 -12.47
CA ILE A 261 13.93 -12.13 -11.90
C ILE A 261 15.01 -12.09 -12.98
N GLU A 262 14.96 -12.98 -13.97
CA GLU A 262 15.91 -13.02 -15.10
C GLU A 262 15.81 -11.78 -16.00
N SER A 263 14.61 -11.22 -16.15
CA SER A 263 14.38 -10.01 -16.94
C SER A 263 14.66 -8.69 -16.20
N SER A 264 14.61 -8.71 -14.87
CA SER A 264 14.77 -7.51 -14.04
C SER A 264 16.25 -7.19 -13.79
N PRO A 265 16.65 -5.91 -13.83
CA PRO A 265 17.96 -5.52 -13.33
C PRO A 265 18.06 -5.82 -11.82
N PRO A 266 19.27 -6.08 -11.29
CA PRO A 266 19.46 -6.22 -9.86
C PRO A 266 18.93 -5.01 -9.10
N LEU A 267 18.15 -5.25 -8.04
CA LEU A 267 17.52 -4.20 -7.23
C LEU A 267 18.31 -4.02 -5.94
N SER A 268 19.22 -3.03 -5.92
CA SER A 268 20.06 -2.76 -4.76
C SER A 268 19.27 -2.15 -3.60
N LEU A 269 19.55 -2.64 -2.39
CA LEU A 269 19.09 -1.97 -1.18
C LEU A 269 19.93 -0.72 -0.91
N PRO A 270 19.31 0.40 -0.47
CA PRO A 270 20.07 1.55 -0.01
C PRO A 270 21.02 1.17 1.11
N THR A 271 22.27 1.63 1.02
CA THR A 271 23.27 1.44 2.09
C THR A 271 22.96 2.31 3.29
N ASP A 272 22.43 3.52 3.06
CA ASP A 272 22.10 4.51 4.08
C ASP A 272 20.86 4.09 4.90
N SER A 273 20.96 4.20 6.22
CA SER A 273 19.87 3.90 7.15
C SER A 273 18.70 4.87 6.99
N ALA A 274 18.96 6.15 6.71
CA ALA A 274 17.90 7.14 6.48
C ALA A 274 17.15 6.89 5.16
N ALA A 275 17.85 6.39 4.15
CA ALA A 275 17.20 5.96 2.92
C ALA A 275 16.34 4.70 3.13
N ARG A 276 16.75 3.79 4.02
CA ARG A 276 15.99 2.55 4.33
C ARG A 276 14.67 2.77 5.07
N SER A 277 14.52 3.88 5.79
CA SER A 277 13.24 4.24 6.41
C SER A 277 12.23 4.80 5.39
N GLN A 278 12.69 5.18 4.20
CA GLN A 278 11.79 5.67 3.15
C GLN A 278 10.87 4.55 2.67
N ARG A 279 9.58 4.86 2.51
CA ARG A 279 8.51 3.91 2.16
C ARG A 279 8.84 3.05 0.94
N GLU A 280 9.40 3.64 -0.11
CA GLU A 280 9.75 2.93 -1.35
C GLU A 280 10.75 1.80 -1.13
N THR A 281 11.72 2.03 -0.24
CA THR A 281 12.81 1.09 0.05
C THR A 281 12.39 -0.02 1.00
N ARG A 282 11.34 0.21 1.79
CA ARG A 282 10.74 -0.79 2.69
C ARG A 282 10.31 -2.04 1.92
N HIS A 283 9.71 -1.86 0.75
CA HIS A 283 9.26 -2.97 -0.11
C HIS A 283 10.41 -3.86 -0.59
N LEU A 284 11.60 -3.29 -0.81
CA LEU A 284 12.79 -4.05 -1.20
C LEU A 284 13.28 -4.95 -0.05
N SER A 285 13.14 -4.50 1.20
CA SER A 285 13.46 -5.34 2.37
C SER A 285 12.58 -6.60 2.44
N TRP A 286 11.28 -6.46 2.10
CA TRP A 286 10.35 -7.58 2.04
C TRP A 286 10.71 -8.53 0.91
N LEU A 287 11.03 -8.00 -0.27
CA LEU A 287 11.52 -8.81 -1.40
C LEU A 287 12.77 -9.59 -1.03
N ARG A 288 13.75 -8.97 -0.34
CA ARG A 288 14.96 -9.65 0.15
C ARG A 288 14.61 -10.82 1.08
N GLN A 289 13.70 -10.61 2.03
CA GLN A 289 13.28 -11.63 2.99
C GLN A 289 12.51 -12.77 2.32
N ALA A 290 11.54 -12.44 1.47
CA ALA A 290 10.72 -13.40 0.73
C ALA A 290 11.58 -14.23 -0.24
N ALA A 291 12.46 -13.59 -1.01
CA ALA A 291 13.41 -14.27 -1.91
C ALA A 291 14.34 -15.22 -1.14
N GLY A 292 14.80 -14.83 0.05
CA GLY A 292 15.59 -15.73 0.90
C GLY A 292 14.82 -16.94 1.38
N SER A 293 13.55 -16.75 1.72
CA SER A 293 12.67 -17.84 2.14
C SER A 293 12.35 -18.79 0.98
N ILE A 294 12.12 -18.25 -0.22
CA ILE A 294 11.95 -19.04 -1.45
C ILE A 294 13.20 -19.87 -1.74
N GLU A 295 14.38 -19.25 -1.75
CA GLU A 295 15.65 -19.94 -2.01
C GLU A 295 15.88 -21.09 -1.02
N GLY A 296 15.65 -20.85 0.28
CA GLY A 296 15.80 -21.88 1.30
C GLY A 296 14.86 -23.07 1.11
N ARG A 297 13.58 -22.79 0.78
CA ARG A 297 12.56 -23.84 0.60
C ARG A 297 12.75 -24.64 -0.69
N LEU A 298 13.10 -23.99 -1.79
CA LEU A 298 13.40 -24.68 -3.05
C LEU A 298 14.63 -25.59 -2.90
N ARG A 299 15.68 -25.11 -2.21
CA ARG A 299 16.86 -25.93 -1.91
C ARG A 299 16.51 -27.15 -1.06
N ALA A 300 15.67 -26.99 -0.03
CA ALA A 300 15.24 -28.10 0.81
C ALA A 300 14.47 -29.18 0.02
N ARG A 301 13.88 -28.82 -1.13
CA ARG A 301 13.22 -29.73 -2.07
C ARG A 301 14.15 -30.29 -3.15
N GLY A 302 15.43 -29.91 -3.15
CA GLY A 302 16.41 -30.32 -4.17
C GLY A 302 16.26 -29.60 -5.50
N GLU A 303 15.56 -28.46 -5.56
CA GLU A 303 15.36 -27.69 -6.78
C GLU A 303 16.56 -26.75 -7.06
N ASP A 304 16.80 -26.43 -8.34
CA ASP A 304 17.86 -25.49 -8.73
C ASP A 304 17.51 -24.04 -8.33
N THR A 305 18.35 -23.47 -7.45
CA THR A 305 18.23 -22.09 -6.97
C THR A 305 19.37 -21.19 -7.43
N THR A 306 20.20 -21.61 -8.38
CA THR A 306 21.38 -20.85 -8.81
C THR A 306 21.02 -19.50 -9.41
N TRP A 307 19.95 -19.44 -10.21
CA TRP A 307 19.41 -18.21 -10.81
C TRP A 307 19.04 -17.17 -9.74
N LEU A 308 18.30 -17.59 -8.70
CA LEU A 308 17.83 -16.71 -7.64
C LEU A 308 19.00 -16.24 -6.78
N ARG A 309 19.94 -17.14 -6.45
CA ARG A 309 21.13 -16.81 -5.68
C ARG A 309 21.99 -15.77 -6.41
N LYS A 310 22.28 -15.97 -7.70
CA LYS A 310 23.03 -15.01 -8.53
C LYS A 310 22.38 -13.63 -8.51
N TRP A 311 21.06 -13.57 -8.72
CA TRP A 311 20.32 -12.30 -8.68
C TRP A 311 20.36 -11.64 -7.29
N ARG A 312 20.23 -12.42 -6.21
CA ARG A 312 20.33 -11.90 -4.83
C ARG A 312 21.72 -11.36 -4.49
N VAL A 313 22.79 -12.00 -4.96
CA VAL A 313 24.16 -11.50 -4.81
C VAL A 313 24.33 -10.19 -5.59
N ALA A 314 23.91 -10.16 -6.86
CA ALA A 314 23.99 -8.95 -7.68
C ALA A 314 23.16 -7.78 -7.10
N SER A 315 22.05 -8.08 -6.44
CA SER A 315 21.18 -7.10 -5.76
C SER A 315 21.70 -6.69 -4.37
N GLY A 316 22.82 -7.25 -3.89
CA GLY A 316 23.32 -6.97 -2.53
C GLY A 316 22.43 -7.52 -1.41
N HIS A 317 21.54 -8.48 -1.71
CA HIS A 317 20.66 -9.12 -0.73
C HIS A 317 21.38 -10.16 0.12
N LEU A 318 22.51 -10.68 -0.36
CA LEU A 318 23.40 -11.60 0.32
C LEU A 318 24.76 -10.91 0.54
N SER A 319 25.28 -10.97 1.76
CA SER A 319 26.65 -10.54 2.02
C SER A 319 27.61 -11.55 1.37
N SER A 320 28.65 -11.07 0.70
CA SER A 320 29.71 -11.89 0.09
C SER A 320 30.30 -12.94 1.03
N ARG A 321 30.34 -12.66 2.34
CA ARG A 321 30.78 -13.61 3.38
C ARG A 321 29.91 -14.87 3.51
N THR A 322 28.63 -14.81 3.12
CA THR A 322 27.74 -15.99 3.08
C THR A 322 28.02 -16.83 1.83
N GLN A 323 28.70 -16.29 0.83
CA GLN A 323 29.01 -16.99 -0.42
C GLN A 323 30.10 -18.05 -0.21
N GLU A 324 31.14 -17.74 0.56
CA GLU A 324 32.30 -18.62 0.80
C GLU A 324 31.94 -19.88 1.60
N HIS A 325 31.06 -19.74 2.61
CA HIS A 325 30.66 -20.88 3.44
C HIS A 325 29.79 -21.91 2.69
N PHE A 326 29.19 -21.51 1.57
CA PHE A 326 28.24 -22.32 0.80
C PHE A 326 28.85 -23.01 -0.43
N GLU A 327 29.97 -22.51 -0.96
CA GLU A 327 30.69 -23.21 -2.05
C GLU A 327 31.36 -24.50 -1.57
N HIS A 328 31.65 -24.61 -0.26
CA HIS A 328 32.18 -25.85 0.35
C HIS A 328 31.12 -26.90 0.69
N GLU A 329 29.83 -26.58 0.62
CA GLU A 329 28.72 -27.50 0.96
C GLU A 329 28.03 -28.13 -0.27
N GLN A 330 28.57 -27.96 -1.48
CA GLN A 330 28.10 -28.76 -2.62
C GLN A 330 28.44 -30.24 -2.37
N PRO A 331 27.44 -31.14 -2.29
CA PRO A 331 27.72 -32.56 -2.19
C PRO A 331 28.46 -32.97 -3.46
N ARG A 332 29.67 -33.51 -3.31
CA ARG A 332 30.37 -34.21 -4.38
C ARG A 332 29.37 -35.17 -5.01
N GLN A 333 29.00 -34.92 -6.26
CA GLN A 333 28.17 -35.84 -7.03
C GLN A 333 28.86 -37.19 -6.99
N HIS A 334 28.26 -38.15 -6.28
CA HIS A 334 28.68 -39.54 -6.32
C HIS A 334 28.36 -40.03 -7.73
N VAL A 335 29.37 -40.02 -8.59
CA VAL A 335 29.36 -40.71 -9.87
C VAL A 335 29.25 -42.19 -9.56
N ALA A 336 28.03 -42.72 -9.65
CA ALA A 336 27.80 -44.16 -9.64
C ALA A 336 28.32 -44.72 -10.96
N HIS A 337 29.55 -45.23 -10.95
CA HIS A 337 30.03 -46.16 -11.95
C HIS A 337 29.43 -47.54 -11.64
N THR A 338 28.56 -48.02 -12.51
CA THR A 338 28.25 -49.45 -12.70
C THR A 338 28.08 -49.71 -14.17
#